data_AF-A0A3L8PLG7-F1
#
_entry.id   AF-A0A3L8PLG7-F1
#
_cell.length_a   1.000
_cell.length_b   1.000
_cell.length_c   1.000
_cell.angle_alpha   90.00
_cell.angle_beta   90.00
_cell.angle_gamma   90.00
#
_symmetry.space_group_name_H-M   'P 1'
#
loop_
_entity.id
_entity.type
_entity.pdbx_description
1 polymer ?
#
loop_
_entity_poly.entity_id
_entity_poly.type
_entity_poly.pdbx_seq_one_letter_code
_entity_poly.pdbx_strand_id
1 'polypeptide(L)'
;MAKLSMHGAVGNLGEYVRTQRQQAQLSLRQLAELADVSNPYLSQIERGLRRPSAEVLQQIAKALRISAESLYVRAGILDSEDIGPRMVEDAIALDPRLTARQKSALVDIYRSFVGMNDASSDELTEKLTHAKEDS
;
A
#
# COMPACT_ATOMS: atom_id res chain seq x y z
N MET A 1 -15.45 23.19 13.50
CA MET A 1 -15.28 22.12 12.50
C MET A 1 -14.07 21.30 12.90
N ALA A 2 -14.30 20.10 13.44
CA ALA A 2 -13.22 19.20 13.84
C ALA A 2 -12.72 18.45 12.61
N LYS A 3 -11.43 18.60 12.33
CA LYS A 3 -10.71 17.85 11.30
C LYS A 3 -10.64 16.39 11.79
N LEU A 4 -11.60 15.56 11.37
CA LEU A 4 -11.63 14.15 11.72
C LEU A 4 -10.43 13.48 11.04
N SER A 5 -9.43 13.19 11.87
CA SER A 5 -8.19 12.53 11.45
C SER A 5 -8.54 11.11 11.01
N MET A 6 -8.62 10.89 9.70
CA MET A 6 -8.79 9.57 9.05
C MET A 6 -7.52 8.71 9.19
N HIS A 7 -6.93 8.62 10.39
CA HIS A 7 -5.78 7.74 10.68
C HIS A 7 -6.21 6.31 11.06
N GLY A 8 -7.48 5.94 10.83
CA GLY A 8 -8.11 4.77 11.45
C GLY A 8 -8.46 3.60 10.54
N ALA A 9 -8.27 3.66 9.21
CA ALA A 9 -8.91 2.70 8.30
C ALA A 9 -8.00 2.01 7.27
N VAL A 10 -6.68 2.12 7.38
CA VAL A 10 -5.74 1.27 6.61
C VAL A 10 -5.10 0.30 7.60
N GLY A 11 -5.44 -0.99 7.50
CA GLY A 11 -5.01 -2.03 8.44
C GLY A 11 -3.55 -1.91 8.88
N ASN A 12 -3.37 -1.86 10.21
CA ASN A 12 -2.13 -1.66 10.95
C ASN A 12 -0.95 -2.42 10.32
N LEU A 13 0.15 -1.72 9.99
CA LEU A 13 1.39 -2.29 9.45
C LEU A 13 1.75 -3.64 10.10
N GLY A 14 1.65 -3.74 11.43
CA GLY A 14 1.97 -4.96 12.17
C GLY A 14 1.13 -6.17 11.78
N GLU A 15 -0.18 -5.97 11.62
CA GLU A 15 -1.12 -7.02 11.20
C GLU A 15 -0.86 -7.45 9.75
N TYR A 16 -0.54 -6.50 8.89
CA TYR A 16 -0.19 -6.79 7.50
C TYR A 16 1.10 -7.62 7.40
N VAL A 17 2.16 -7.22 8.11
CA VAL A 17 3.41 -7.99 8.17
C VAL A 17 3.17 -9.41 8.68
N ARG A 18 2.35 -9.56 9.74
CA ARG A 18 1.97 -10.87 10.27
C ARG A 18 1.24 -11.73 9.23
N THR A 19 0.29 -11.14 8.51
CA THR A 19 -0.48 -11.83 7.46
C THR A 19 0.43 -12.30 6.34
N GLN A 20 1.29 -11.40 5.83
CA GLN A 20 2.25 -11.74 4.77
C GLN A 20 3.22 -12.84 5.21
N ARG A 21 3.70 -12.79 6.45
CA ARG A 21 4.54 -13.84 7.02
C ARG A 21 3.85 -15.20 7.04
N GLN A 22 2.59 -15.24 7.47
CA GLN A 22 1.79 -16.47 7.52
C GLN A 22 1.52 -17.03 6.12
N GLN A 23 1.23 -16.17 5.14
CA GLN A 23 1.06 -16.56 3.74
C GLN A 23 2.35 -17.14 3.14
N ALA A 24 3.50 -16.58 3.50
CA ALA A 24 4.81 -17.11 3.14
C ALA A 24 5.20 -18.38 3.94
N GLN A 25 4.34 -18.86 4.84
CA GLN A 25 4.56 -20.03 5.71
C GLN A 25 5.83 -19.92 6.56
N LEU A 26 6.19 -18.70 6.95
CA LEU A 26 7.36 -18.43 7.78
C LEU A 26 6.95 -18.35 9.26
N SER A 27 7.71 -19.02 10.11
CA SER A 27 7.68 -18.72 11.54
C SER A 27 8.21 -17.30 11.80
N LEU A 28 7.84 -16.72 12.95
CA LEU A 28 8.38 -15.42 13.37
C LEU A 28 9.90 -15.41 13.43
N ARG A 29 10.51 -16.54 13.84
CA ARG A 29 11.97 -16.69 13.89
C ARG A 29 12.61 -16.69 12.52
N GLN A 30 12.05 -17.44 11.57
CA GLN A 30 12.55 -17.47 10.19
C GLN A 30 12.46 -16.10 9.52
N LEU A 31 11.34 -15.37 9.68
CA LEU A 31 11.25 -14.01 9.11
C LEU A 31 12.29 -13.08 9.74
N ALA A 32 12.47 -13.14 11.06
CA ALA A 32 13.46 -12.32 11.74
C ALA A 32 14.88 -12.58 11.22
N GLU A 33 15.25 -13.85 11.06
CA GLU A 33 16.55 -14.26 10.49
C GLU A 33 16.70 -13.79 9.02
N LEU A 34 15.69 -13.96 8.18
CA LEU A 34 15.72 -13.53 6.78
C LEU A 34 15.76 -12.01 6.60
N ALA A 35 15.11 -11.27 7.49
CA ALA A 35 15.07 -9.81 7.49
C ALA A 35 16.24 -9.20 8.29
N ASP A 36 17.17 -9.99 8.82
CA ASP A 36 18.31 -9.51 9.62
C ASP A 36 17.89 -8.60 10.79
N VAL A 37 16.81 -8.98 11.48
CA VAL A 37 16.30 -8.27 12.66
C VAL A 37 16.14 -9.22 13.84
N SER A 38 16.15 -8.69 15.06
CA SER A 38 15.92 -9.52 16.23
C SER A 38 14.46 -10.02 16.29
N ASN A 39 14.27 -11.28 16.69
CA ASN A 39 12.94 -11.87 16.88
C ASN A 39 12.05 -11.08 17.86
N PRO A 40 12.55 -10.58 19.01
CA PRO A 40 11.77 -9.73 19.90
C PRO A 40 11.30 -8.42 19.24
N TYR A 41 12.15 -7.82 18.41
CA TYR A 41 11.81 -6.58 17.72
C TYR A 41 10.74 -6.80 16.65
N LEU A 42 10.86 -7.85 15.83
CA LEU A 42 9.82 -8.23 14.87
C LEU A 42 8.49 -8.55 15.57
N SER A 43 8.51 -9.23 16.72
CA SER A 43 7.32 -9.45 17.55
C SER A 43 6.65 -8.15 18.00
N GLN A 44 7.43 -7.12 18.33
CA GLN A 44 6.89 -5.82 18.71
C GLN A 44 6.29 -5.09 17.50
N ILE A 45 6.89 -5.21 16.32
CA ILE A 45 6.36 -4.66 15.06
C ILE A 45 5.01 -5.30 14.72
N GLU A 46 4.91 -6.64 14.70
CA GLU A 46 3.65 -7.34 14.37
C GLU A 46 2.49 -7.02 15.31
N ARG A 47 2.79 -6.57 16.53
CA ARG A 47 1.80 -6.13 17.53
C ARG A 47 1.53 -4.63 17.51
N GLY A 48 2.20 -3.86 16.64
CA GLY A 48 2.10 -2.40 16.59
C GLY A 48 2.72 -1.68 17.79
N LEU A 49 3.55 -2.35 18.58
CA LEU A 49 4.21 -1.77 19.77
C LEU A 49 5.46 -0.97 19.44
N ARG A 50 6.00 -1.15 18.23
CA ARG A 50 7.16 -0.42 17.73
C ARG A 50 6.92 0.05 16.31
N ARG A 51 7.37 1.28 16.03
CA ARG A 51 7.47 1.81 14.68
C ARG A 51 8.86 1.44 14.11
N PRO A 52 8.92 0.65 13.02
CA PRO A 52 10.18 0.34 12.35
C PRO A 52 10.71 1.53 11.54
N SER A 53 12.02 1.54 11.28
CA SER A 53 12.63 2.48 10.33
C SER A 53 12.37 2.06 8.88
N ALA A 54 12.64 2.95 7.93
CA ALA A 54 12.54 2.64 6.50
C ALA A 54 13.46 1.48 6.10
N GLU A 55 14.69 1.45 6.62
CA GLU A 55 15.65 0.36 6.39
C GLU A 55 15.11 -1.00 6.85
N VAL A 56 14.54 -1.06 8.05
CA VAL A 56 13.91 -2.28 8.59
C VAL A 56 12.73 -2.73 7.72
N LEU A 57 11.93 -1.77 7.24
CA LEU A 57 10.83 -2.07 6.33
C LEU A 57 11.32 -2.63 4.99
N GLN A 58 12.43 -2.13 4.44
CA GLN A 58 13.04 -2.71 3.23
C GLN A 58 13.52 -4.15 3.46
N GLN A 59 14.16 -4.41 4.59
CA GLN A 59 14.64 -5.74 4.94
C GLN A 59 13.47 -6.74 5.07
N ILE A 60 12.40 -6.34 5.77
CA ILE A 60 11.17 -7.14 5.91
C ILE A 60 10.51 -7.38 4.55
N ALA A 61 10.39 -6.34 3.71
CA ALA A 61 9.82 -6.46 2.38
C ALA A 61 10.61 -7.44 1.49
N LYS A 62 11.94 -7.34 1.52
CA LYS A 62 12.85 -8.24 0.81
C LYS A 62 12.70 -9.69 1.28
N ALA A 63 12.62 -9.92 2.60
CA ALA A 63 12.45 -11.24 3.17
C ALA A 63 11.08 -11.87 2.79
N LEU A 64 10.03 -11.06 2.73
CA LEU A 64 8.68 -11.47 2.34
C LEU A 64 8.47 -11.50 0.81
N ARG A 65 9.43 -11.00 0.02
CA ARG A 65 9.34 -10.84 -1.44
C ARG A 65 8.14 -9.99 -1.87
N ILE A 66 7.89 -8.91 -1.15
CA ILE A 66 6.85 -7.93 -1.44
C ILE A 66 7.46 -6.55 -1.70
N SER A 67 6.67 -5.63 -2.24
CA SER A 67 7.04 -4.23 -2.42
C SER A 67 7.22 -3.53 -1.06
N ALA A 68 8.34 -2.81 -0.88
CA ALA A 68 8.60 -2.01 0.32
C ALA A 68 7.65 -0.81 0.41
N GLU A 69 7.24 -0.29 -0.73
CA GLU A 69 6.26 0.79 -0.88
C GLU A 69 4.93 0.42 -0.20
N SER A 70 4.48 -0.83 -0.35
CA SER A 70 3.27 -1.32 0.32
C SER A 70 3.37 -1.24 1.86
N LEU A 71 4.57 -1.42 2.41
CA LEU A 71 4.83 -1.28 3.84
C LEU A 71 4.94 0.19 4.24
N TYR A 72 5.52 1.04 3.40
CA TYR A 72 5.66 2.46 3.69
C TYR A 72 4.32 3.19 3.78
N VAL A 73 3.37 2.89 2.90
CA VAL A 73 2.00 3.44 2.98
C VAL A 73 1.36 3.05 4.30
N ARG A 74 1.43 1.76 4.66
CA ARG A 74 0.83 1.25 5.91
C ARG A 74 1.56 1.75 7.15
N ALA A 75 2.84 2.12 7.02
CA ALA A 75 3.62 2.76 8.07
C ALA A 75 3.35 4.28 8.18
N GLY A 76 2.63 4.88 7.23
CA GLY A 76 2.43 6.32 7.12
C GLY A 76 3.72 7.09 6.80
N ILE A 77 4.71 6.41 6.19
CA ILE A 77 5.97 7.02 5.72
C ILE A 77 5.79 7.62 4.33
N LEU A 78 4.87 7.05 3.54
CA LEU A 78 4.48 7.52 2.22
C LEU A 78 2.98 7.76 2.22
N ASP A 79 2.56 8.92 1.73
CA ASP A 79 1.13 9.19 1.52
C ASP A 79 0.64 8.37 0.33
N SER A 80 -0.53 7.73 0.45
CA SER A 80 -1.12 6.96 -0.65
C SER A 80 -1.40 7.81 -1.89
N GLU A 81 -1.54 9.13 -1.72
CA GLU A 81 -1.69 10.13 -2.79
C GLU A 81 -0.38 10.38 -3.58
N ASP A 82 0.78 10.03 -3.01
CA ASP A 82 2.07 10.03 -3.72
C ASP A 82 2.27 8.77 -4.55
N ILE A 83 1.52 7.70 -4.26
CA ILE A 83 1.51 6.42 -5.00
C ILE A 83 0.41 6.41 -6.08
N GLY A 84 -0.38 7.47 -6.16
CA GLY A 84 -1.45 7.67 -7.14
C GLY A 84 -0.98 8.15 -8.53
N PRO A 85 -1.87 8.78 -9.32
CA PRO A 85 -1.73 9.13 -10.74
C PRO A 85 -0.37 9.65 -11.20
N ARG A 86 0.36 10.34 -10.31
CA ARG A 86 1.73 10.81 -10.53
C ARG A 86 2.69 9.70 -10.97
N MET A 87 2.68 8.50 -10.38
CA MET A 87 3.64 7.45 -10.77
C MET A 87 3.44 6.94 -12.21
N VAL A 88 2.20 6.82 -12.69
CA VAL A 88 1.90 6.34 -14.05
C VAL A 88 2.08 7.47 -15.06
N GLU A 89 1.61 8.67 -14.74
CA GLU A 89 1.81 9.85 -15.59
C GLU A 89 3.31 10.18 -15.73
N ASP A 90 4.10 10.06 -14.65
CA ASP A 90 5.55 10.24 -14.65
C ASP A 90 6.25 9.15 -15.47
N ALA A 91 5.82 7.89 -15.36
CA ALA A 91 6.36 6.79 -16.17
C ALA A 91 6.09 7.01 -17.68
N ILE A 92 4.90 7.47 -18.05
CA ILE A 92 4.57 7.84 -19.44
C ILE A 92 5.42 9.04 -19.89
N ALA A 93 5.58 10.04 -19.04
CA ALA A 93 6.37 11.24 -19.34
C ALA A 93 7.84 10.92 -19.56
N LEU A 94 8.40 9.95 -18.82
CA LEU A 94 9.81 9.56 -18.88
C LEU A 94 10.15 8.52 -19.96
N ASP A 95 9.18 7.86 -20.60
CA ASP A 95 9.47 6.84 -21.63
C ASP A 95 10.07 7.48 -22.90
N PRO A 96 11.32 7.15 -23.28
CA PRO A 96 11.98 7.73 -24.46
C PRO A 96 11.46 7.16 -25.79
N ARG A 97 10.71 6.06 -25.78
CA ARG A 97 10.13 5.44 -26.98
C ARG A 97 8.87 6.15 -27.46
N LEU A 98 8.30 7.03 -26.63
CA LEU A 98 7.07 7.75 -26.91
C LEU A 98 7.35 9.17 -27.42
N THR A 99 6.67 9.53 -28.50
CA THR A 99 6.59 10.93 -28.95
C THR A 99 5.72 11.76 -28.00
N ALA A 100 5.88 13.08 -28.01
CA ALA A 100 5.07 13.98 -27.18
C ALA A 100 3.55 13.76 -27.38
N ARG A 101 3.11 13.54 -28.62
CA ARG A 101 1.70 13.26 -28.93
C ARG A 101 1.21 11.92 -28.35
N GLN A 102 2.05 10.89 -28.38
CA GLN A 102 1.71 9.59 -27.80
C GLN A 102 1.65 9.64 -26.28
N LYS A 103 2.53 10.42 -25.64
CA LYS A 103 2.50 10.67 -24.19
C LYS A 103 1.18 11.32 -23.77
N SER A 104 0.79 12.41 -24.44
CA SER A 104 -0.50 13.08 -24.17
C SER A 104 -1.68 12.13 -24.34
N ALA A 105 -1.74 11.37 -25.44
CA ALA A 105 -2.85 10.44 -25.68
C ALA A 105 -2.95 9.34 -24.60
N LEU A 106 -1.81 8.79 -24.14
CA LEU A 106 -1.80 7.79 -23.08
C LEU A 106 -2.24 8.36 -21.73
N VAL A 107 -1.80 9.58 -21.40
CA VAL A 107 -2.22 10.26 -20.16
C VAL A 107 -3.72 10.55 -20.19
N ASP A 108 -4.26 11.02 -21.32
CA ASP A 108 -5.69 11.32 -21.44
C ASP A 108 -6.55 10.05 -21.28
N ILE A 109 -6.15 8.93 -21.91
CA ILE A 109 -6.82 7.63 -21.76
C ILE A 109 -6.73 7.14 -20.31
N TYR A 110 -5.55 7.20 -19.70
CA TYR A 110 -5.33 6.79 -18.31
C TYR A 110 -6.23 7.58 -17.35
N ARG A 111 -6.26 8.92 -17.47
CA ARG A 111 -7.12 9.79 -16.67
C ARG A 111 -8.59 9.48 -16.84
N SER A 112 -9.02 9.11 -18.06
CA SER A 112 -10.42 8.73 -18.29
C SER A 112 -10.82 7.48 -17.51
N PHE A 113 -9.96 6.45 -17.46
CA PHE A 113 -10.25 5.23 -16.72
C PHE A 113 -10.17 5.42 -15.21
N VAL A 114 -9.19 6.18 -14.72
CA VAL A 114 -9.03 6.40 -13.26
C VAL A 114 -10.12 7.31 -12.72
N GLY A 115 -10.47 8.38 -13.43
CA GLY A 115 -11.54 9.30 -13.03
C GLY A 115 -12.94 8.68 -13.05
N MET A 116 -13.17 7.66 -13.89
CA MET A 116 -14.38 6.83 -13.84
C MET A 116 -14.35 5.83 -12.66
N ASN A 117 -13.17 5.37 -12.27
CA ASN A 117 -13.05 4.34 -11.25
C ASN A 117 -13.42 4.88 -9.85
N ASP A 118 -13.00 6.09 -9.49
CA ASP A 118 -13.39 6.74 -8.22
C ASP A 118 -14.91 6.90 -8.08
N ALA A 119 -15.61 7.30 -9.15
CA ALA A 119 -17.07 7.40 -9.16
C ALA A 119 -17.76 6.03 -9.08
N SER A 120 -17.19 4.99 -9.70
CA SER A 120 -17.77 3.64 -9.73
C SER A 120 -17.47 2.82 -8.47
N SER A 121 -16.36 3.07 -7.78
CA SER A 121 -16.00 2.40 -6.53
C SER A 121 -16.84 2.89 -5.36
N ASP A 122 -17.17 4.18 -5.30
CA ASP A 122 -18.07 4.71 -4.27
C ASP A 122 -19.49 4.14 -4.42
N GLU A 123 -20.01 4.06 -5.65
CA GLU A 123 -21.34 3.53 -5.94
C GLU A 123 -21.46 2.02 -5.66
N LEU A 124 -20.40 1.24 -5.93
CA LEU A 124 -20.40 -0.20 -5.65
C LEU A 124 -20.25 -0.48 -4.15
N THR A 125 -19.48 0.36 -3.44
CA THR A 125 -19.29 0.25 -1.99
C THR A 125 -20.58 0.61 -1.24
N GLU A 126 -21.29 1.67 -1.64
CA GLU A 126 -22.61 2.03 -1.09
C GLU A 126 -23.67 0.95 -1.34
N LYS A 127 -23.69 0.35 -2.55
CA LYS A 127 -24.67 -0.71 -2.88
C LYS A 127 -24.42 -1.99 -2.09
N LEU A 128 -23.16 -2.33 -1.79
CA LEU A 128 -22.81 -3.50 -0.98
C LEU A 128 -23.02 -3.30 0.52
N THR A 129 -22.97 -2.06 1.02
CA THR A 129 -23.28 -1.74 2.43
C THR A 129 -24.78 -1.73 2.69
N HIS A 130 -25.60 -1.17 1.79
CA HIS A 130 -27.06 -1.16 1.98
C HIS A 130 -27.74 -2.52 1.71
N ALA A 131 -27.16 -3.40 0.90
CA ALA A 131 -27.71 -4.73 0.67
C ALA A 131 -27.60 -5.69 1.87
N LYS A 132 -26.87 -5.33 2.93
CA LYS A 132 -26.72 -6.16 4.14
C LYS A 132 -27.61 -5.74 5.31
N GLU A 133 -28.31 -4.61 5.22
CA GLU A 133 -29.20 -4.13 6.30
C GLU A 133 -30.66 -4.58 6.12
N ASP A 134 -31.04 -5.03 4.92
CA ASP A 134 -32.40 -5.46 4.58
C ASP A 134 -32.59 -6.99 4.48
N SER A 135 -31.66 -7.80 5.02
CA SER A 135 -31.78 -9.28 5.00
C SER A 135 -31.60 -9.95 6.35
#